data_AF-A0A9P5PCC2-F1
#
_entry.id   AF-A0A9P5PCC2-F1
#
_cell.length_a   1.000
_cell.length_b   1.000
_cell.length_c   1.000
_cell.angle_alpha   90.00
_cell.angle_beta   90.00
_cell.angle_gamma   90.00
#
_symmetry.space_group_name_H-M   'P 1'
#
loop_
_entity.id
_entity.type
_entity.pdbx_description
1 polymer ?
#
loop_
_entity_poly.entity_id
_entity_poly.type
_entity_poly.pdbx_seq_one_letter_code
_entity_poly.pdbx_strand_id
1 'polypeptide(L)'
;MPSMKRVREGKDGRGEEKIQTSSYGSNSVVPTHRQASPLPFALDKMRIYEFVELWYFVLEGCEEARLNSLAESTTGYGFAAIGNDPTTTALWPLSTLTKSQKAIPDKQLSFSHLSIAKTLYILTMMEVGWQVKVQAWAQFYMILENHHFR
;
A
#
# COMPACT_ATOMS: atom_id res chain seq x y z
N MET A 1 -82.71 12.55 -9.73
CA MET A 1 -81.95 13.02 -10.91
C MET A 1 -81.98 14.54 -10.94
N PRO A 2 -80.96 15.30 -11.39
CA PRO A 2 -79.67 14.94 -12.03
C PRO A 2 -78.36 15.64 -11.50
N SER A 3 -77.21 14.99 -11.78
CA SER A 3 -75.81 15.41 -12.10
C SER A 3 -75.23 16.81 -11.78
N MET A 4 -74.09 16.95 -11.07
CA MET A 4 -72.63 16.86 -11.47
C MET A 4 -72.01 18.27 -11.74
N LYS A 5 -70.93 18.76 -11.07
CA LYS A 5 -69.49 18.39 -11.07
C LYS A 5 -68.79 18.96 -9.79
N ARG A 6 -67.97 18.18 -9.04
CA ARG A 6 -66.47 18.10 -9.04
C ARG A 6 -65.78 19.47 -8.77
N VAL A 7 -64.96 19.68 -7.72
CA VAL A 7 -63.64 19.07 -7.43
C VAL A 7 -63.32 19.15 -5.91
N ARG A 8 -62.78 18.05 -5.37
CA ARG A 8 -62.12 17.91 -4.06
C ARG A 8 -60.60 17.98 -4.28
N GLU A 9 -59.85 18.46 -3.29
CA GLU A 9 -58.80 17.68 -2.60
C GLU A 9 -58.03 18.55 -1.60
N GLY A 10 -58.10 18.16 -0.32
CA GLY A 10 -57.32 18.72 0.78
C GLY A 10 -56.27 17.71 1.23
N LYS A 11 -55.01 18.06 0.94
CA LYS A 11 -53.74 17.66 1.58
C LYS A 11 -53.72 16.35 2.37
N ASP A 12 -53.23 15.31 1.70
CA ASP A 12 -52.70 14.09 2.29
C ASP A 12 -51.35 14.37 2.97
N GLY A 13 -51.22 13.95 4.22
CA GLY A 13 -50.01 14.08 5.02
C GLY A 13 -49.05 12.94 4.70
N ARG A 14 -47.85 13.27 4.25
CA ARG A 14 -46.76 12.31 4.12
C ARG A 14 -45.50 12.94 4.69
N GLY A 15 -45.06 12.43 5.84
CA GLY A 15 -43.81 12.83 6.47
C GLY A 15 -42.66 12.61 5.51
N GLU A 16 -41.99 13.70 5.15
CA GLU A 16 -40.75 13.65 4.38
C GLU A 16 -39.66 13.13 5.31
N GLU A 17 -39.37 11.83 5.23
CA GLU A 17 -38.12 11.28 5.72
C GLU A 17 -37.01 11.89 4.88
N LYS A 18 -36.38 12.92 5.44
CA LYS A 18 -35.31 13.69 4.84
C LYS A 18 -34.12 12.74 4.64
N ILE A 19 -33.99 12.16 3.45
CA ILE A 19 -32.78 11.44 3.05
C ILE A 19 -31.65 12.46 3.12
N GLN A 20 -30.88 12.38 4.19
CA GLN A 20 -29.66 13.15 4.37
C GLN A 20 -28.63 12.53 3.43
N THR A 21 -28.64 12.96 2.18
CA THR A 21 -27.54 12.70 1.26
C THR A 21 -26.31 13.35 1.87
N SER A 22 -25.47 12.51 2.50
CA SER A 22 -24.14 12.90 2.95
C SER A 22 -23.46 13.58 1.78
N SER A 23 -23.26 14.88 1.92
CA SER A 23 -22.53 15.72 0.98
C SER A 23 -21.23 15.01 0.64
N TYR A 24 -21.13 14.50 -0.58
CA TYR A 24 -19.92 13.88 -1.08
C TYR A 24 -18.88 15.00 -1.15
N GLY A 25 -17.94 14.97 -0.21
CA GLY A 25 -16.85 15.93 -0.14
C GLY A 25 -16.17 16.03 -1.49
N SER A 26 -16.17 17.25 -2.01
CA SER A 26 -15.50 17.72 -3.21
C SER A 26 -14.12 17.10 -3.42
N ASN A 27 -13.94 16.51 -4.60
CA ASN A 27 -12.67 16.33 -5.31
C ASN A 27 -11.56 15.59 -4.53
N SER A 28 -11.74 14.30 -4.24
CA SER A 28 -10.57 13.43 -4.13
C SER A 28 -10.01 13.24 -5.54
N VAL A 29 -8.94 13.95 -5.88
CA VAL A 29 -8.11 13.59 -7.03
C VAL A 29 -7.58 12.19 -6.74
N VAL A 30 -8.20 11.18 -7.35
CA VAL A 30 -7.65 9.82 -7.34
C VAL A 30 -6.26 9.96 -7.96
N PRO A 31 -5.17 9.68 -7.23
CA PRO A 31 -3.84 9.78 -7.79
C PRO A 31 -3.78 8.86 -9.00
N THR A 32 -3.80 9.43 -10.19
CA THR A 32 -3.64 8.65 -11.44
C THR A 32 -2.20 8.11 -11.52
N HIS A 33 -1.30 8.67 -10.71
CA HIS A 33 0.04 8.18 -10.49
C HIS A 33 0.02 6.98 -9.53
N ARG A 34 0.19 5.78 -10.09
CA ARG A 34 0.41 4.54 -9.34
C ARG A 34 1.64 4.71 -8.45
N GLN A 35 1.46 4.80 -7.13
CA GLN A 35 2.60 4.81 -6.22
C GLN A 35 3.16 3.38 -6.15
N ALA A 36 4.42 3.21 -6.58
CA ALA A 36 5.13 1.97 -6.38
C ALA A 36 5.29 1.75 -4.87
N SER A 37 4.65 0.69 -4.36
CA SER A 37 4.77 0.29 -2.97
C SER A 37 5.45 -1.07 -2.92
N PRO A 38 6.51 -1.25 -2.11
CA PRO A 38 7.17 -2.54 -1.97
C PRO A 38 6.24 -3.55 -1.27
N LEU A 39 6.61 -4.82 -1.33
CA LEU A 39 5.87 -5.91 -0.67
C LEU A 39 5.76 -5.64 0.84
N PRO A 40 4.59 -5.87 1.49
CA PRO A 40 4.44 -5.70 2.93
C PRO A 40 5.50 -6.46 3.76
N PHE A 41 5.90 -7.64 3.30
CA PHE A 41 7.04 -8.39 3.84
C PHE A 41 8.33 -7.56 3.95
N ALA A 42 8.67 -6.81 2.90
CA ALA A 42 9.86 -5.98 2.87
C ALA A 42 9.73 -4.78 3.83
N LEU A 43 8.52 -4.23 3.98
CA LEU A 43 8.23 -3.16 4.94
C LEU A 43 8.39 -3.63 6.38
N ASP A 44 7.85 -4.80 6.71
CA ASP A 44 7.95 -5.35 8.06
C ASP A 44 9.40 -5.69 8.42
N LYS A 45 10.18 -6.23 7.47
CA LYS A 45 11.62 -6.43 7.65
C LYS A 45 12.39 -5.12 7.88
N MET A 46 12.07 -4.08 7.10
CA MET A 46 12.65 -2.75 7.32
C MET A 46 12.24 -2.16 8.68
N ARG A 47 11.06 -2.47 9.21
CA ARG A 47 10.64 -2.01 10.54
C ARG A 47 11.47 -2.62 11.66
N ILE A 48 11.86 -3.89 11.54
CA ILE A 48 12.69 -4.61 12.52
C ILE A 48 14.19 -4.44 12.30
N TYR A 49 14.61 -3.55 11.39
CA TYR A 49 16.02 -3.35 11.02
C TYR A 49 16.72 -4.59 10.43
N GLU A 50 15.96 -5.49 9.81
CA GLU A 50 16.51 -6.65 9.13
C GLU A 50 16.92 -6.31 7.69
N PHE A 51 17.90 -7.06 7.19
CA PHE A 51 18.27 -7.00 5.78
C PHE A 51 17.12 -7.46 4.87
N VAL A 52 16.89 -6.70 3.82
CA VAL A 52 15.90 -6.99 2.79
C VAL A 52 16.54 -6.77 1.42
N GLU A 53 16.26 -7.68 0.49
CA GLU A 53 16.80 -7.60 -0.87
C GLU A 53 16.24 -6.37 -1.61
N LEU A 54 17.11 -5.69 -2.35
CA LEU A 54 16.78 -4.50 -3.16
C LEU A 54 15.76 -4.82 -4.26
N TRP A 55 15.65 -6.08 -4.68
CA TRP A 55 14.69 -6.52 -5.69
C TRP A 55 13.24 -6.17 -5.33
N TYR A 56 12.86 -6.18 -4.05
CA TYR A 56 11.51 -5.82 -3.61
C TYR A 56 11.14 -4.35 -3.88
N PHE A 57 12.14 -3.51 -4.15
CA PHE A 57 11.99 -2.08 -4.39
C PHE A 57 12.11 -1.72 -5.88
N VAL A 58 12.33 -2.72 -6.75
CA VAL A 58 12.25 -2.54 -8.22
C VAL A 58 10.79 -2.66 -8.66
N LEU A 59 10.47 -2.15 -9.85
CA LEU A 59 9.12 -2.19 -10.43
C LEU A 59 8.52 -3.59 -10.45
N GLU A 60 9.31 -4.62 -10.77
CA GLU A 60 8.87 -6.01 -10.79
C GLU A 60 8.45 -6.50 -9.40
N GLY A 61 9.22 -6.15 -8.37
CA GLY A 61 8.91 -6.45 -6.97
C GLY A 61 7.65 -5.73 -6.49
N CYS A 62 7.46 -4.47 -6.90
CA CYS A 62 6.26 -3.69 -6.59
C CYS A 62 5.01 -4.20 -7.31
N GLU A 63 5.12 -4.63 -8.57
CA GLU A 63 4.00 -5.25 -9.29
C GLU A 63 3.61 -6.59 -8.67
N GLU A 64 4.58 -7.38 -8.21
CA GLU A 64 4.28 -8.60 -7.46
C GLU A 64 3.59 -8.30 -6.13
N ALA A 65 4.04 -7.27 -5.41
CA ALA A 65 3.37 -6.81 -4.20
C ALA A 65 1.90 -6.46 -4.44
N ARG A 66 1.63 -5.77 -5.54
CA ARG A 66 0.27 -5.40 -5.96
C ARG A 66 -0.57 -6.61 -6.37
N LEU A 67 0.01 -7.59 -7.07
CA LEU A 67 -0.71 -8.82 -7.41
C LEU A 67 -1.04 -9.64 -6.16
N ASN A 68 -0.11 -9.69 -5.20
CA ASN A 68 -0.31 -10.37 -3.93
C ASN A 68 -1.39 -9.69 -3.09
N SER A 69 -1.46 -8.36 -3.07
CA SER A 69 -2.52 -7.63 -2.36
C SER A 69 -3.88 -7.81 -3.03
N LEU A 70 -3.94 -7.87 -4.36
CA LEU A 70 -5.18 -8.19 -5.06
C LEU A 70 -5.65 -9.64 -4.84
N ALA A 71 -4.71 -10.56 -4.68
CA ALA A 71 -4.97 -11.98 -4.39
C ALA A 71 -5.32 -12.26 -2.91
N GLU A 72 -5.29 -11.25 -2.03
CA GLU A 72 -5.68 -11.36 -0.61
C GLU A 72 -7.13 -11.87 -0.43
N SER A 73 -8.00 -11.69 -1.43
CA SER A 73 -9.36 -12.27 -1.40
C SER A 73 -9.41 -13.80 -1.44
N THR A 74 -8.34 -14.47 -1.88
CA THR A 74 -8.27 -15.94 -2.04
C THR A 74 -7.29 -16.59 -1.05
N THR A 75 -6.45 -15.80 -0.40
CA THR A 75 -5.35 -16.31 0.44
C THR A 75 -5.84 -16.53 1.87
N GLY A 76 -5.43 -17.65 2.48
CA GLY A 76 -5.69 -17.91 3.89
C GLY A 76 -5.10 -16.83 4.79
N TYR A 77 -5.72 -16.62 5.95
CA TYR A 77 -5.24 -15.71 6.98
C TYR A 77 -4.52 -16.48 8.09
N GLY A 78 -3.45 -15.89 8.62
CA GLY A 78 -2.66 -16.43 9.72
C GLY A 78 -2.63 -15.48 10.90
N PHE A 79 -2.33 -16.00 12.09
CA PHE A 79 -2.12 -15.20 13.28
C PHE A 79 -0.62 -14.91 13.43
N ALA A 80 -0.27 -13.63 13.48
CA ALA A 80 1.10 -13.17 13.77
C ALA A 80 1.09 -12.23 14.98
N ALA A 81 2.07 -12.37 15.86
CA ALA A 81 2.23 -11.46 17.00
C ALA A 81 2.60 -10.06 16.50
N ILE A 82 1.96 -9.03 17.04
CA ILE A 82 2.26 -7.63 16.73
C ILE A 82 3.29 -7.13 17.73
N GLY A 83 4.53 -6.95 17.28
CA GLY A 83 5.61 -6.41 18.10
C GLY A 83 6.13 -7.39 19.15
N ASN A 84 6.67 -6.87 20.25
CA ASN A 84 7.31 -7.66 21.30
C ASN A 84 6.33 -8.20 22.36
N ASP A 85 5.04 -7.91 22.24
CA ASP A 85 4.03 -8.39 23.18
C ASP A 85 3.41 -9.70 22.66
N PRO A 86 3.62 -10.84 23.35
CA PRO A 86 3.07 -12.13 22.93
C PRO A 86 1.54 -12.22 23.04
N THR A 87 0.87 -11.23 23.64
CA THR A 87 -0.59 -11.27 23.87
C THR A 87 -1.42 -10.66 22.75
N THR A 88 -0.80 -9.88 21.86
CA THR A 88 -1.50 -9.20 20.77
C THR A 88 -1.20 -9.89 19.45
N THR A 89 -2.13 -10.72 18.97
CA THR A 89 -2.05 -11.36 17.64
C THR A 89 -2.92 -10.63 16.64
N ALA A 90 -2.36 -10.18 15.52
CA ALA A 90 -3.14 -9.70 14.38
C ALA A 90 -3.38 -10.82 13.38
N LEU A 91 -4.49 -10.66 12.66
CA LEU A 91 -4.79 -11.42 11.46
C LEU A 91 -4.00 -10.81 10.28
N TRP A 92 -3.12 -11.60 9.67
CA TRP A 92 -2.36 -11.20 8.49
C TRP A 92 -2.64 -12.15 7.33
N PRO A 93 -2.83 -11.65 6.10
CA PRO A 93 -2.88 -12.51 4.92
C PRO A 93 -1.56 -13.29 4.79
N LEU A 94 -1.60 -14.59 4.53
CA LEU A 94 -0.37 -15.40 4.39
C LEU A 94 0.57 -14.88 3.28
N SER A 95 0.01 -14.20 2.28
CA SER A 95 0.75 -13.55 1.20
C SER A 95 1.71 -12.45 1.69
N THR A 96 1.41 -11.81 2.82
CA THR A 96 2.24 -10.75 3.42
C THR A 96 3.43 -11.29 4.21
N LEU A 97 3.33 -12.53 4.69
CA LEU A 97 4.35 -13.20 5.50
C LEU A 97 5.34 -14.01 4.66
N THR A 98 5.03 -14.23 3.38
CA THR A 98 5.80 -15.14 2.52
C THR A 98 6.79 -14.37 1.66
N LYS A 99 8.06 -14.80 1.69
CA LYS A 99 9.09 -14.32 0.77
C LYS A 99 8.70 -14.66 -0.67
N SER A 100 8.74 -13.67 -1.58
CA SER A 100 8.59 -13.93 -3.01
C SER A 100 9.62 -14.98 -3.51
N GLN A 101 9.14 -15.97 -4.25
CA GLN A 101 9.99 -16.97 -4.93
C GLN A 101 10.78 -16.38 -6.10
N LYS A 102 10.37 -15.20 -6.59
CA LYS A 102 11.04 -14.48 -7.68
C LYS A 102 12.09 -13.49 -7.17
N ALA A 103 12.24 -13.37 -5.85
CA ALA A 103 13.19 -12.44 -5.27
C ALA A 103 14.62 -12.75 -5.71
N ILE A 104 15.22 -11.81 -6.43
CA ILE A 104 16.61 -11.90 -6.89
C ILE A 104 17.52 -11.41 -5.77
N PRO A 105 18.57 -12.16 -5.38
CA PRO A 105 19.53 -11.70 -4.40
C PRO A 105 20.33 -10.52 -4.95
N ASP A 106 20.70 -9.57 -4.09
CA ASP A 106 21.43 -8.34 -4.48
C ASP A 106 22.69 -8.59 -5.30
N LYS A 107 23.38 -9.72 -5.07
CA LYS A 107 24.58 -10.14 -5.83
C LYS A 107 24.32 -10.40 -7.32
N GLN A 108 23.09 -10.77 -7.66
CA GLN A 108 22.66 -11.06 -9.03
C GLN A 108 21.82 -9.91 -9.62
N LEU A 109 21.60 -8.85 -8.85
CA LEU A 109 20.83 -7.71 -9.29
C LEU A 109 21.65 -6.87 -10.27
N SER A 110 21.05 -6.51 -11.40
CA SER A 110 21.69 -5.62 -12.36
C SER A 110 21.88 -4.23 -11.76
N PHE A 111 22.92 -3.52 -12.21
CA PHE A 111 23.17 -2.15 -11.73
C PHE A 111 22.01 -1.21 -12.05
N SER A 112 21.35 -1.39 -13.19
CA SER A 112 20.15 -0.63 -13.56
C SER A 112 19.01 -0.82 -12.57
N HIS A 113 18.76 -2.07 -12.15
CA HIS A 113 17.74 -2.35 -11.14
C HIS A 113 18.13 -1.77 -9.78
N LEU A 114 19.41 -1.83 -9.39
CA LEU A 114 19.90 -1.20 -8.16
C LEU A 114 19.66 0.32 -8.17
N SER A 115 20.00 1.00 -9.27
CA SER A 115 19.83 2.46 -9.41
C SER A 115 18.36 2.90 -9.37
N ILE A 116 17.45 2.04 -9.82
CA ILE A 116 16.00 2.26 -9.67
C ILE A 116 15.56 1.99 -8.22
N ALA A 117 15.90 0.82 -7.69
CA ALA A 117 15.49 0.33 -6.37
C ALA A 117 15.92 1.25 -5.22
N LYS A 118 17.13 1.83 -5.28
CA LYS A 118 17.66 2.69 -4.23
C LYS A 118 16.70 3.82 -3.87
N THR A 119 15.97 4.37 -4.86
CA THR A 119 15.13 5.54 -4.66
C THR A 119 13.94 5.17 -3.78
N LEU A 120 13.27 4.07 -4.14
CA LEU A 120 12.15 3.57 -3.35
C LEU A 120 12.63 3.04 -1.98
N TYR A 121 13.79 2.39 -1.93
CA TYR A 121 14.41 1.92 -0.69
C TYR A 121 14.64 3.06 0.31
N ILE A 122 15.24 4.16 -0.13
CA ILE A 122 15.50 5.36 0.70
C ILE A 122 14.17 6.00 1.14
N LEU A 123 13.19 6.12 0.25
CA LEU A 123 11.86 6.65 0.59
C LEU A 123 11.18 5.81 1.67
N THR A 124 11.19 4.49 1.52
CA THR A 124 10.63 3.59 2.52
C THR A 124 11.39 3.67 3.85
N MET A 125 12.71 3.82 3.85
CA MET A 125 13.47 4.08 5.08
C MET A 125 13.02 5.35 5.80
N MET A 126 12.72 6.41 5.04
CA MET A 126 12.20 7.66 5.61
C MET A 126 10.82 7.45 6.23
N GLU A 127 9.94 6.70 5.57
CA GLU A 127 8.59 6.37 6.07
C GLU A 127 8.63 5.53 7.34
N VAL A 128 9.57 4.58 7.43
CA VAL A 128 9.74 3.69 8.59
C VAL A 128 10.49 4.37 9.74
N GLY A 129 11.01 5.59 9.54
CA GLY A 129 11.63 6.40 10.60
C GLY A 129 13.13 6.18 10.77
N TRP A 130 13.85 5.68 9.77
CA TRP A 130 15.31 5.45 9.81
C TRP A 130 16.14 6.74 9.64
N GLN A 131 15.62 7.90 10.04
CA GLN A 131 16.11 9.23 9.61
C GLN A 131 17.63 9.43 9.73
N VAL A 132 18.26 8.92 10.79
CA VAL A 132 19.73 9.04 11.01
C VAL A 132 20.54 8.24 9.98
N LYS A 133 20.01 7.12 9.48
CA LYS A 133 20.70 6.21 8.56
C LYS A 133 20.44 6.56 7.09
N VAL A 134 19.36 7.28 6.79
CA VAL A 134 18.96 7.66 5.42
C VAL A 134 20.07 8.41 4.69
N GLN A 135 20.73 9.38 5.35
CA GLN A 135 21.80 10.16 4.73
C GLN A 135 23.01 9.29 4.37
N ALA A 136 23.40 8.36 5.25
CA ALA A 136 24.51 7.44 4.99
C ALA A 136 24.21 6.52 3.80
N TRP A 137 22.98 6.00 3.71
CA TRP A 137 22.54 5.20 2.56
C TRP A 137 22.51 6.00 1.26
N ALA A 138 22.00 7.24 1.28
CA ALA A 138 22.00 8.11 0.11
C ALA A 138 23.42 8.40 -0.39
N GLN A 139 24.35 8.70 0.52
CA GLN A 139 25.77 8.89 0.18
C GLN A 139 26.41 7.62 -0.38
N PHE A 140 26.13 6.46 0.22
CA PHE A 140 26.63 5.17 -0.26
C PHE A 140 26.22 4.90 -1.70
N TYR A 141 24.93 5.04 -2.03
CA TYR A 141 24.46 4.83 -3.40
C TYR A 141 25.00 5.89 -4.38
N MET A 142 25.17 7.13 -3.93
CA MET A 142 25.80 8.17 -4.75
C MET A 142 27.25 7.82 -5.11
N ILE A 143 28.03 7.31 -4.14
CA ILE A 143 29.41 6.87 -4.37
C ILE A 143 29.44 5.67 -5.30
N LEU A 144 28.55 4.69 -5.08
CA LEU A 144 28.43 3.50 -5.94
C LEU A 144 28.14 3.86 -7.40
N GLU A 145 27.26 4.83 -7.65
CA GLU A 145 26.90 5.23 -9.02
C GLU A 145 27.98 6.00 -9.75
N ASN A 146 28.81 6.74 -9.02
CA ASN A 146 29.93 7.48 -9.57
C ASN A 146 31.23 6.66 -9.60
N HIS A 147 31.19 5.42 -9.12
CA HIS A 147 32.36 4.55 -9.09
C HIS A 147 32.76 4.12 -10.51
N HIS A 148 34.05 4.16 -10.81
CA HIS A 148 34.58 3.95 -12.15
C HIS A 148 34.42 2.51 -12.67
N PHE A 149 34.14 1.56 -11.78
CA PHE A 149 33.94 0.14 -12.09
C PHE A 149 32.45 -0.24 -12.21
N ARG A 150 31.57 0.74 -12.48
CA ARG A 150 30.15 0.51 -12.77
C ARG A 150 29.95 -0.34 -14.02
#